data_AF-A0AAV0WYM5-F1
#
_entry.id   AF-A0AAV0WYM5-F1
#
_cell.length_a   1.000
_cell.length_b   1.000
_cell.length_c   1.000
_cell.angle_alpha   90.00
_cell.angle_beta   90.00
_cell.angle_gamma   90.00
#
_symmetry.space_group_name_H-M   'P 1'
#
loop_
_entity.id
_entity.type
_entity.pdbx_description
1 polymer ?
#
loop_
_entity_poly.entity_id
_entity_poly.type
_entity_poly.pdbx_seq_one_letter_code
_entity_poly.pdbx_strand_id
1 'polypeptide(L)'
;MTIMESTPDSVFNYVFKRIIYFNSNCKDLIIKTLKVIKDEILKTNSCDTFECIVYIDSFGIYCNNENVINQFERFLVSKLPDNTLIYPHYTVNSVNFEDIRRFQTHTHLPLGRCILEAIQVIKESIDKFTLEKIFLSFNGGKDCVVLLYLFQAVLEELKFNGQIKAVFFQSDDQFSEEEDYVESTVNRFNLDLTVIKGELKSGLNDFLKENPQFCASIIGTRQSDTGSTKLQFFQKTDPGWPVLVRVQPLLHWNYDNIWSFLRQFSIPYCSLYDKGYTSLGNKSKSHPNPNLKYIDENTGEVKYLPAFLLQDSNSERENRL
;
A
#
# COMPACT_ATOMS: atom_id res chain seq x y z
N MET A 1 9.10 22.46 20.52
CA MET A 1 8.14 21.58 19.84
C MET A 1 7.25 21.05 20.94
N THR A 2 6.00 21.52 20.97
CA THR A 2 5.04 21.14 22.02
C THR A 2 4.49 19.77 21.66
N ILE A 3 4.49 18.84 22.63
CA ILE A 3 3.85 17.53 22.46
C ILE A 3 2.35 17.76 22.55
N MET A 4 1.59 17.30 21.56
CA MET A 4 0.14 17.47 21.53
C MET A 4 -0.55 16.14 21.82
N GLU A 5 -1.59 16.18 22.64
CA GLU A 5 -2.46 15.02 22.92
C GLU A 5 -3.48 14.79 21.80
N SER A 6 -3.76 15.80 20.98
CA SER A 6 -4.69 15.75 19.86
C SER A 6 -4.17 16.49 18.63
N THR A 7 -4.70 16.10 17.47
CA THR A 7 -4.38 16.70 16.18
C THR A 7 -5.08 18.06 16.04
N PRO A 8 -4.34 19.17 15.78
CA PRO A 8 -4.95 20.50 15.67
C PRO A 8 -5.81 20.68 14.43
N ASP A 9 -6.81 21.56 14.48
CA ASP A 9 -7.65 21.83 13.30
C ASP A 9 -6.86 22.40 12.10
N SER A 10 -5.70 23.02 12.34
CA SER A 10 -4.84 23.58 11.29
C SER A 10 -4.38 22.53 10.28
N VAL A 11 -4.21 21.26 10.71
CA VAL A 11 -3.68 20.24 9.80
C VAL A 11 -4.69 19.79 8.75
N PHE A 12 -5.99 20.05 8.95
CA PHE A 12 -7.01 19.74 7.95
C PHE A 12 -6.92 20.62 6.68
N ASN A 13 -6.09 21.67 6.72
CA ASN A 13 -5.79 22.50 5.55
C ASN A 13 -4.73 21.88 4.61
N TYR A 14 -4.07 20.80 5.03
CA TYR A 14 -3.09 20.12 4.20
C TYR A 14 -3.68 18.90 3.52
N VAL A 15 -3.38 18.74 2.24
CA VAL A 15 -3.82 17.59 1.45
C VAL A 15 -3.05 16.33 1.82
N PHE A 16 -1.72 16.42 1.92
CA PHE A 16 -0.88 15.27 2.22
C PHE A 16 -0.52 15.21 3.70
N LYS A 17 -0.57 13.99 4.24
CA LYS A 17 -0.14 13.68 5.59
C LYS A 17 0.70 12.40 5.62
N ARG A 18 1.65 12.34 6.55
CA ARG A 18 2.35 11.10 6.94
C ARG A 18 2.36 11.01 8.45
N ILE A 19 1.85 9.92 8.98
CA ILE A 19 1.99 9.58 10.38
C ILE A 19 3.09 8.52 10.49
N ILE A 20 4.14 8.82 11.24
CA ILE A 20 5.30 7.96 11.41
C ILE A 20 5.43 7.66 12.90
N TYR A 21 5.43 6.37 13.25
CA TYR A 21 5.61 5.91 14.61
C TYR A 21 7.09 5.74 14.92
N PHE A 22 7.45 5.80 16.20
CA PHE A 22 8.83 5.62 16.64
C PHE A 22 8.91 4.88 17.96
N ASN A 23 10.05 4.25 18.23
CA ASN A 23 10.32 3.64 19.53
C ASN A 23 10.34 4.72 20.62
N SER A 24 9.48 4.60 21.64
CA SER A 24 9.34 5.60 22.70
C SER A 24 10.64 5.89 23.45
N ASN A 25 11.57 4.93 23.51
CA ASN A 25 12.91 5.12 24.08
C ASN A 25 13.80 6.07 23.25
N CYS A 26 13.45 6.32 21.99
CA CYS A 26 14.18 7.21 21.07
C CYS A 26 13.55 8.61 20.97
N LYS A 27 12.57 8.95 21.81
CA LYS A 27 11.79 10.20 21.70
C LYS A 27 12.64 11.46 21.66
N ASP A 28 13.63 11.58 22.54
CA ASP A 28 14.51 12.76 22.58
C ASP A 28 15.38 12.89 21.33
N LEU A 29 15.83 11.75 20.79
CA LEU A 29 16.56 11.71 19.52
C LEU A 29 15.66 12.16 18.37
N ILE A 30 14.44 11.62 18.28
CA ILE A 30 13.43 12.02 17.29
C ILE A 30 13.20 13.54 17.32
N ILE A 31 12.92 14.11 18.49
CA ILE A 31 12.63 15.55 18.61
C ILE A 31 13.82 16.41 18.16
N LYS A 32 15.06 16.00 18.49
CA LYS A 32 16.26 16.71 18.05
C LYS A 32 16.43 16.60 16.53
N THR A 33 16.28 15.40 15.97
CA THR A 33 16.42 15.16 14.53
C THR A 33 15.36 15.90 13.73
N LEU A 34 14.10 15.91 14.17
CA LEU A 34 13.00 16.64 13.51
C LEU A 34 13.28 18.14 13.41
N LYS A 35 13.91 18.75 14.43
CA LYS A 35 14.30 20.17 14.37
C LYS A 35 15.34 20.41 13.27
N VAL A 36 16.37 19.58 13.19
CA VAL A 36 17.42 19.69 12.18
C VAL A 36 16.84 19.53 10.78
N ILE A 37 16.01 18.51 10.57
CA ILE A 37 15.37 18.26 9.27
C ILE A 37 14.44 19.41 8.90
N LYS A 38 13.68 19.95 9.86
CA LYS A 38 12.80 21.10 9.62
C LYS A 38 13.58 22.30 9.08
N ASP A 39 14.72 22.61 9.68
CA ASP A 39 15.58 23.72 9.24
C ASP A 39 16.20 23.47 7.86
N GLU A 40 16.56 22.22 7.54
CA GLU A 40 17.07 21.84 6.21
C GLU A 40 15.98 21.96 5.13
N ILE A 41 14.78 21.46 5.39
CA ILE A 41 13.65 21.53 4.45
C ILE A 41 13.25 22.98 4.16
N LEU A 42 13.19 23.84 5.18
CA LEU A 42 12.87 25.27 5.01
C LEU A 42 13.91 26.02 4.19
N LYS A 43 15.18 25.58 4.19
CA LYS A 43 16.23 26.17 3.36
C LYS A 43 16.07 25.80 1.88
N THR A 44 15.65 24.57 1.58
CA THR A 44 15.53 24.08 0.19
C THR A 44 14.15 24.31 -0.43
N ASN A 45 13.12 24.58 0.38
CA ASN A 45 11.72 24.72 -0.07
C ASN A 45 11.08 25.99 0.49
N SER A 46 11.66 27.16 0.22
CA SER A 46 11.27 28.43 0.84
C SER A 46 9.82 28.89 0.56
N CYS A 47 9.17 28.31 -0.44
CA CYS A 47 7.80 28.65 -0.85
C CYS A 47 6.73 27.70 -0.30
N ASP A 48 7.12 26.54 0.22
CA ASP A 48 6.19 25.54 0.73
C ASP A 48 5.93 25.76 2.23
N THR A 49 4.68 25.61 2.64
CA THR A 49 4.32 25.53 4.06
C THR A 49 4.12 24.07 4.45
N PHE A 50 4.64 23.70 5.61
CA PHE A 50 4.40 22.38 6.19
C PHE A 50 4.35 22.46 7.72
N GLU A 51 3.60 21.53 8.30
CA GLU A 51 3.53 21.32 9.74
C GLU A 51 4.18 19.99 10.09
N CYS A 52 4.90 19.99 11.21
CA CYS A 52 5.43 18.76 11.82
C CYS A 52 5.01 18.78 13.29
N ILE A 53 4.25 17.76 13.70
CA ILE A 53 3.63 17.67 15.02
C ILE A 53 4.09 16.38 15.67
N VAL A 54 4.61 16.47 16.90
CA VAL A 54 5.06 15.30 17.66
C VAL A 54 3.99 14.93 18.67
N TYR A 55 3.58 13.67 18.62
CA TYR A 55 2.64 13.02 19.54
C TYR A 55 3.42 12.17 20.58
N ILE A 56 2.71 11.27 21.27
CA ILE A 56 3.29 10.45 22.34
C ILE A 56 4.33 9.47 21.79
N ASP A 57 3.98 8.72 20.75
CA ASP A 57 4.72 7.60 20.14
C ASP A 57 4.84 7.73 18.60
N SER A 58 4.42 8.87 18.07
CA SER A 58 4.40 9.15 16.63
C SER A 58 4.61 10.63 16.36
N PHE A 59 4.85 10.98 15.11
CA PHE A 59 4.78 12.35 14.62
C PHE A 59 4.09 12.40 13.27
N GLY A 60 3.39 13.51 13.02
CA GLY A 60 2.75 13.81 11.76
C GLY A 60 3.56 14.83 10.96
N ILE A 61 3.70 14.60 9.66
CA ILE A 61 4.18 15.58 8.68
C ILE A 61 3.01 15.92 7.76
N TYR A 62 2.70 17.21 7.61
CA TYR A 62 1.56 17.71 6.85
C TYR A 62 2.02 18.77 5.86
N CYS A 63 1.70 18.59 4.57
CA CYS A 63 2.10 19.53 3.52
C CYS A 63 1.15 19.45 2.33
N ASN A 64 1.07 20.52 1.53
CA ASN A 64 0.35 20.51 0.24
C ASN A 64 1.23 20.05 -0.94
N ASN A 65 2.52 19.83 -0.68
CA ASN A 65 3.49 19.34 -1.65
C ASN A 65 4.07 18.00 -1.17
N GLU A 66 3.66 16.90 -1.81
CA GLU A 66 4.10 15.55 -1.43
C GLU A 66 5.62 15.37 -1.58
N ASN A 67 6.27 16.11 -2.48
CA ASN A 67 7.73 16.02 -2.64
C ASN A 67 8.47 16.49 -1.39
N VAL A 68 7.94 17.49 -0.68
CA VAL A 68 8.50 17.97 0.59
C VAL A 68 8.43 16.89 1.65
N ILE A 69 7.31 16.17 1.72
CA ILE A 69 7.13 15.03 2.61
C ILE A 69 8.13 13.92 2.27
N ASN A 70 8.23 13.54 0.99
CA ASN A 70 9.15 12.50 0.54
C ASN A 70 10.60 12.86 0.85
N GLN A 71 10.99 14.13 0.67
CA GLN A 71 12.32 14.63 1.05
C GLN A 71 12.53 14.53 2.57
N PHE A 72 11.53 14.91 3.37
CA PHE A 72 11.58 14.80 4.83
C PHE A 72 11.80 13.34 5.26
N GLU A 73 11.10 12.38 4.66
CA GLU A 73 11.25 10.94 4.96
C GLU A 73 12.65 10.41 4.59
N ARG A 74 13.25 10.89 3.49
CA ARG A 74 14.65 10.57 3.14
C ARG A 74 15.64 11.09 4.18
N PHE A 75 15.45 12.32 4.66
CA PHE A 75 16.30 12.88 5.71
C PHE A 75 16.12 12.15 7.05
N LEU A 76 14.90 11.68 7.35
CA LEU A 76 14.65 10.88 8.54
C LEU A 76 15.44 9.57 8.50
N VAL A 77 15.30 8.80 7.42
CA VAL A 77 15.95 7.48 7.30
C VAL A 77 17.48 7.62 7.24
N SER A 78 18.02 8.69 6.67
CA SER A 78 19.47 8.91 6.63
C SER A 78 20.08 9.40 7.95
N LYS A 79 19.31 10.06 8.82
CA LYS A 79 19.83 10.63 10.09
C LYS A 79 19.51 9.80 11.32
N LEU A 80 18.56 8.87 11.25
CA LEU A 80 18.13 8.07 12.39
C LEU A 80 18.75 6.67 12.36
N PRO A 81 19.18 6.12 13.52
CA PRO A 81 19.60 4.74 13.61
C PRO A 81 18.47 3.76 13.26
N ASP A 82 18.83 2.55 12.84
CA ASP A 82 17.89 1.44 12.65
C ASP A 82 16.99 1.23 13.88
N ASN A 83 15.78 0.70 13.64
CA ASN A 83 14.76 0.43 14.66
C ASN A 83 14.29 1.66 15.45
N THR A 84 14.66 2.87 15.04
CA THR A 84 14.14 4.11 15.63
C THR A 84 12.71 4.39 15.13
N LEU A 85 12.50 4.28 13.81
CA LEU A 85 11.18 4.42 13.19
C LEU A 85 10.46 3.06 13.20
N ILE A 86 9.17 3.10 13.45
CA ILE A 86 8.28 1.94 13.42
C ILE A 86 7.30 2.18 12.28
N TYR A 87 7.33 1.31 11.28
CA TYR A 87 6.38 1.34 10.19
C TYR A 87 5.15 0.48 10.52
N PRO A 88 3.97 0.86 9.99
CA PRO A 88 2.76 0.10 10.26
C PRO A 88 2.84 -1.25 9.53
N HIS A 89 3.19 -2.31 10.24
CA HIS A 89 3.03 -3.70 9.77
C HIS A 89 1.69 -4.28 10.26
N TYR A 90 1.25 -3.80 11.41
CA TYR A 90 0.00 -4.13 12.05
C TYR A 90 -0.75 -2.83 12.35
N THR A 91 -2.08 -2.89 12.39
CA THR A 91 -2.90 -1.70 12.69
C THR A 91 -2.67 -1.29 14.14
N VAL A 92 -2.13 -0.10 14.35
CA VAL A 92 -2.16 0.58 15.66
C VAL A 92 -3.43 1.43 15.77
N ASN A 93 -3.92 1.97 14.65
CA ASN A 93 -5.12 2.81 14.55
C ASN A 93 -5.98 2.39 13.35
N SER A 94 -7.31 2.48 13.50
CA SER A 94 -8.24 2.18 12.40
C SER A 94 -8.07 3.17 11.24
N VAL A 95 -8.10 2.65 10.01
CA VAL A 95 -8.10 3.49 8.80
C VAL A 95 -9.49 4.08 8.62
N ASN A 96 -9.57 5.40 8.44
CA ASN A 96 -10.83 6.06 8.13
C ASN A 96 -11.10 5.98 6.62
N PHE A 97 -12.02 5.11 6.21
CA PHE A 97 -12.37 4.94 4.79
C PHE A 97 -13.05 6.16 4.18
N GLU A 98 -13.66 7.03 4.99
CA GLU A 98 -14.18 8.31 4.52
C GLU A 98 -13.05 9.24 4.05
N ASP A 99 -11.86 9.21 4.68
CA ASP A 99 -10.71 9.98 4.20
C ASP A 99 -10.27 9.51 2.80
N ILE A 100 -10.29 8.18 2.57
CA ILE A 100 -9.99 7.60 1.25
C ILE A 100 -11.00 8.09 0.20
N ARG A 101 -12.30 7.99 0.52
CA ARG A 101 -13.37 8.46 -0.38
C ARG A 101 -13.27 9.96 -0.64
N ARG A 102 -12.99 10.79 0.37
CA ARG A 102 -12.84 12.24 0.19
C ARG A 102 -11.64 12.59 -0.67
N PHE A 103 -10.53 11.84 -0.56
CA PHE A 103 -9.33 12.11 -1.35
C PHE A 103 -9.58 12.04 -2.86
N GLN A 104 -10.54 11.21 -3.31
CA GLN A 104 -10.94 11.11 -4.73
C GLN A 104 -11.37 12.45 -5.35
N THR A 105 -11.77 13.44 -4.53
CA THR A 105 -12.16 14.79 -4.97
C THR A 105 -10.97 15.65 -5.40
N HIS A 106 -9.74 15.29 -5.01
CA HIS A 106 -8.51 16.00 -5.36
C HIS A 106 -8.02 15.61 -6.76
N THR A 107 -8.88 15.73 -7.78
CA THR A 107 -8.60 15.29 -9.16
C THR A 107 -7.51 16.11 -9.87
N HIS A 108 -7.09 17.23 -9.30
CA HIS A 108 -5.89 17.95 -9.73
C HIS A 108 -4.60 17.16 -9.40
N LEU A 109 -4.63 16.27 -8.39
CA LEU A 109 -3.52 15.42 -8.01
C LEU A 109 -3.57 14.04 -8.71
N PRO A 110 -2.42 13.45 -9.08
CA PRO A 110 -2.37 12.10 -9.64
C PRO A 110 -3.07 11.04 -8.78
N LEU A 111 -2.77 11.01 -7.47
CA LEU A 111 -3.36 10.05 -6.54
C LEU A 111 -4.90 10.20 -6.47
N GLY A 112 -5.41 11.43 -6.43
CA GLY A 112 -6.87 11.68 -6.40
C GLY A 112 -7.58 11.15 -7.63
N ARG A 113 -7.00 11.33 -8.83
CA ARG A 113 -7.52 10.75 -10.08
C ARG A 113 -7.52 9.23 -10.05
N CYS A 114 -6.42 8.63 -9.59
CA CYS A 114 -6.27 7.17 -9.52
C CYS A 114 -7.28 6.53 -8.54
N ILE A 115 -7.52 7.17 -7.39
CA ILE A 115 -8.54 6.74 -6.42
C ILE A 115 -9.94 6.86 -7.02
N LEU A 116 -10.26 7.98 -7.66
CA LEU A 116 -11.56 8.19 -8.30
C LEU A 116 -11.85 7.11 -9.35
N GLU A 117 -10.90 6.86 -10.25
CA GLU A 117 -11.02 5.84 -11.30
C GLU A 117 -11.20 4.43 -10.71
N ALA A 118 -10.37 4.06 -9.73
CA ALA A 118 -10.48 2.75 -9.09
C ALA A 118 -11.84 2.56 -8.38
N ILE A 119 -12.32 3.57 -7.65
CA ILE A 119 -13.64 3.55 -7.00
C ILE A 119 -14.76 3.40 -8.04
N GLN A 120 -14.69 4.11 -9.16
CA GLN A 120 -15.68 4.01 -10.24
C GLN A 120 -15.70 2.60 -10.85
N VAL A 121 -14.54 2.01 -11.13
CA VAL A 121 -14.43 0.64 -11.68
C VAL A 121 -14.97 -0.39 -10.68
N ILE A 122 -14.68 -0.23 -9.38
CA ILE A 122 -15.23 -1.11 -8.34
C ILE A 122 -16.75 -1.01 -8.29
N LYS A 123 -17.32 0.21 -8.24
CA LYS A 123 -18.79 0.43 -8.25
C LYS A 123 -19.44 -0.16 -9.50
N GLU A 124 -18.88 0.11 -10.67
CA GLU A 124 -19.38 -0.43 -11.94
C GLU A 124 -19.33 -1.97 -11.96
N SER A 125 -18.33 -2.59 -11.33
CA SER A 125 -18.28 -4.04 -11.21
C SER A 125 -19.41 -4.61 -10.36
N ILE A 126 -19.73 -3.94 -9.25
CA ILE A 126 -20.83 -4.31 -8.35
C ILE A 126 -22.17 -4.18 -9.09
N ASP A 127 -22.38 -3.08 -9.82
CA ASP A 127 -23.60 -2.86 -10.60
C ASP A 127 -23.78 -3.91 -11.71
N LYS A 128 -22.68 -4.31 -12.37
CA LYS A 128 -22.72 -5.31 -13.46
C LYS A 128 -22.93 -6.73 -12.96
N PHE A 129 -22.30 -7.11 -11.86
CA PHE A 129 -22.19 -8.52 -11.47
C PHE A 129 -22.91 -8.87 -10.18
N THR A 130 -23.28 -7.90 -9.33
CA THR A 130 -23.69 -8.07 -7.91
C THR A 130 -22.55 -8.60 -7.03
N LEU A 131 -22.52 -8.17 -5.76
CA LEU A 131 -21.42 -8.51 -4.85
C LEU A 131 -21.28 -10.02 -4.62
N GLU A 132 -22.40 -10.75 -4.61
CA GLU A 132 -22.46 -12.19 -4.37
C GLU A 132 -21.79 -13.03 -5.47
N LYS A 133 -21.51 -12.42 -6.63
CA LYS A 133 -20.84 -13.06 -7.78
C LYS A 133 -19.42 -12.57 -8.01
N ILE A 134 -18.89 -11.74 -7.11
CA ILE A 134 -17.55 -11.19 -7.16
C ILE A 134 -16.72 -11.80 -6.02
N PHE A 135 -15.46 -12.15 -6.31
CA PHE A 135 -14.46 -12.41 -5.29
C PHE A 135 -13.20 -11.57 -5.51
N LEU A 136 -12.47 -11.28 -4.44
CA LEU A 136 -11.19 -10.58 -4.46
C LEU A 136 -10.04 -11.59 -4.63
N SER A 137 -9.17 -11.38 -5.60
CA SER A 137 -7.88 -12.08 -5.66
C SER A 137 -6.87 -11.36 -4.76
N PHE A 138 -6.47 -12.01 -3.66
CA PHE A 138 -5.66 -11.38 -2.62
C PHE A 138 -4.42 -12.21 -2.28
N ASN A 139 -3.24 -11.59 -2.30
CA ASN A 139 -1.95 -12.26 -2.02
C ASN A 139 -1.10 -11.57 -0.93
N GLY A 140 -1.62 -10.54 -0.26
CA GLY A 140 -0.87 -9.76 0.74
C GLY A 140 0.19 -8.79 0.18
N GLY A 141 0.41 -8.78 -1.14
CA GLY A 141 1.26 -7.80 -1.81
C GLY A 141 0.68 -6.39 -1.75
N LYS A 142 1.55 -5.38 -1.87
CA LYS A 142 1.19 -3.95 -1.75
C LYS A 142 0.01 -3.55 -2.64
N ASP A 143 -0.06 -4.07 -3.86
CA ASP A 143 -1.10 -3.71 -4.84
C ASP A 143 -2.47 -4.27 -4.44
N CYS A 144 -2.52 -5.56 -4.05
CA CYS A 144 -3.74 -6.20 -3.57
C CYS A 144 -4.24 -5.58 -2.25
N VAL A 145 -3.34 -5.06 -1.41
CA VAL A 145 -3.68 -4.33 -0.19
C VAL A 145 -4.34 -3.00 -0.53
N VAL A 146 -3.74 -2.19 -1.40
CA VAL A 146 -4.37 -0.93 -1.87
C VAL A 146 -5.77 -1.21 -2.41
N LEU A 147 -5.91 -2.24 -3.23
CA LEU A 147 -7.18 -2.66 -3.81
C LEU A 147 -8.20 -3.07 -2.74
N LEU A 148 -7.81 -3.86 -1.73
CA LEU A 148 -8.70 -4.25 -0.64
C LEU A 148 -9.22 -3.04 0.13
N TYR A 149 -8.36 -2.06 0.44
CA TYR A 149 -8.77 -0.86 1.16
C TYR A 149 -9.70 0.03 0.33
N LEU A 150 -9.48 0.15 -0.98
CA LEU A 150 -10.40 0.84 -1.90
C LEU A 150 -11.74 0.10 -1.99
N PHE A 151 -11.71 -1.23 -2.08
CA PHE A 151 -12.93 -2.02 -2.14
C PHE A 151 -13.75 -1.89 -0.85
N GLN A 152 -13.11 -2.00 0.32
CA GLN A 152 -13.75 -1.77 1.61
C GLN A 152 -14.33 -0.35 1.72
N ALA A 153 -13.64 0.66 1.20
CA ALA A 153 -14.16 2.03 1.20
C ALA A 153 -15.48 2.16 0.43
N VAL A 154 -15.61 1.45 -0.69
CA VAL A 154 -16.87 1.38 -1.46
C VAL A 154 -17.95 0.60 -0.71
N LEU A 155 -17.60 -0.54 -0.12
CA LEU A 155 -18.56 -1.37 0.62
C LEU A 155 -19.15 -0.64 1.83
N GLU A 156 -18.33 0.13 2.54
CA GLU A 156 -18.79 0.97 3.66
C GLU A 156 -19.75 2.08 3.19
N GLU A 157 -19.46 2.73 2.05
CA GLU A 157 -20.36 3.71 1.44
C GLU A 157 -21.72 3.09 1.08
N LEU A 158 -21.70 1.86 0.57
CA LEU A 158 -22.89 1.08 0.25
C LEU A 158 -23.57 0.45 1.49
N LYS A 159 -23.02 0.65 2.69
CA LYS A 159 -23.50 0.06 3.96
C LYS A 159 -23.63 -1.47 3.89
N PHE A 160 -22.72 -2.11 3.17
CA PHE A 160 -22.67 -3.56 3.07
C PHE A 160 -22.15 -4.16 4.38
N ASN A 161 -22.89 -5.12 4.94
CA ASN A 161 -22.58 -5.76 6.23
C ASN A 161 -22.09 -7.21 6.09
N GLY A 162 -21.88 -7.70 4.87
CA GLY A 162 -21.38 -9.05 4.62
C GLY A 162 -19.85 -9.14 4.63
N GLN A 163 -19.33 -10.35 4.44
CA GLN A 163 -17.90 -10.60 4.30
C GLN A 163 -17.49 -10.46 2.83
N ILE A 164 -16.27 -9.97 2.60
CA ILE A 164 -15.64 -10.01 1.28
C ILE A 164 -15.16 -11.45 1.04
N LYS A 165 -15.62 -12.09 -0.02
CA LYS A 165 -15.00 -13.33 -0.50
C LYS A 165 -13.62 -13.00 -1.05
N ALA A 166 -12.59 -13.63 -0.50
CA ALA A 166 -11.22 -13.53 -0.98
C ALA A 166 -10.68 -14.91 -1.40
N VAL A 167 -9.83 -14.93 -2.42
CA VAL A 167 -9.12 -16.13 -2.87
C VAL A 167 -7.62 -15.84 -2.84
N PHE A 168 -6.88 -16.72 -2.15
CA PHE A 168 -5.43 -16.65 -2.03
C PHE A 168 -4.80 -17.91 -2.60
N PHE A 169 -3.95 -17.74 -3.61
CA PHE A 169 -3.17 -18.83 -4.18
C PHE A 169 -1.85 -18.95 -3.41
N GLN A 170 -1.75 -19.98 -2.58
CA GLN A 170 -0.58 -20.22 -1.75
C GLN A 170 0.47 -21.01 -2.53
N SER A 171 1.72 -20.55 -2.44
CA SER A 171 2.91 -21.21 -2.99
C SER A 171 3.74 -21.77 -1.83
N ASP A 172 4.32 -22.96 -2.00
CA ASP A 172 5.24 -23.55 -1.00
C ASP A 172 6.55 -22.74 -0.88
N ASP A 173 6.87 -21.91 -1.86
CA ASP A 173 8.06 -21.04 -1.91
C ASP A 173 7.68 -19.58 -1.62
N GLN A 174 6.88 -19.34 -0.58
CA GLN A 174 6.48 -18.01 -0.14
C GLN A 174 7.27 -17.56 1.10
N PHE A 175 7.34 -16.25 1.34
CA PHE A 175 7.89 -15.70 2.56
C PHE A 175 6.91 -15.84 3.72
N SER A 176 7.40 -16.22 4.90
CA SER A 176 6.60 -16.26 6.13
C SER A 176 6.03 -14.90 6.48
N GLU A 177 6.77 -13.80 6.26
CA GLU A 177 6.27 -12.45 6.53
C GLU A 177 5.08 -12.06 5.64
N GLU A 178 4.98 -12.63 4.42
CA GLU A 178 3.80 -12.44 3.58
C GLU A 178 2.61 -13.24 4.10
N GLU A 179 2.82 -14.49 4.52
CA GLU A 179 1.78 -15.34 5.09
C GLU A 179 1.21 -14.75 6.38
N ASP A 180 2.08 -14.33 7.30
CA ASP A 180 1.72 -13.64 8.54
C ASP A 180 0.91 -12.37 8.25
N TYR A 181 1.32 -11.62 7.23
CA TYR A 181 0.62 -10.40 6.83
C TYR A 181 -0.77 -10.70 6.22
N VAL A 182 -0.88 -11.74 5.37
CA VAL A 182 -2.16 -12.19 4.81
C VAL A 182 -3.11 -12.59 5.94
N GLU A 183 -2.67 -13.43 6.88
CA GLU A 183 -3.49 -13.85 8.03
C GLU A 183 -3.94 -12.66 8.87
N SER A 184 -3.02 -11.72 9.16
CA SER A 184 -3.37 -10.51 9.91
C SER A 184 -4.42 -9.65 9.18
N THR A 185 -4.37 -9.61 7.85
CA THR A 185 -5.30 -8.85 7.01
C THR A 185 -6.66 -9.53 6.94
N VAL A 186 -6.69 -10.86 6.82
CA VAL A 186 -7.91 -11.67 6.85
C VAL A 186 -8.68 -11.42 8.15
N ASN A 187 -7.98 -11.48 9.29
CA ASN A 187 -8.58 -11.21 10.59
C ASN A 187 -9.07 -9.77 10.72
N ARG A 188 -8.29 -8.79 10.22
CA ARG A 188 -8.63 -7.36 10.28
C ARG A 188 -9.91 -7.01 9.53
N PHE A 189 -10.10 -7.59 8.35
CA PHE A 189 -11.25 -7.33 7.49
C PHE A 189 -12.35 -8.38 7.62
N ASN A 190 -12.15 -9.41 8.46
CA ASN A 190 -13.03 -10.56 8.58
C ASN A 190 -13.36 -11.18 7.21
N LEU A 191 -12.33 -11.41 6.38
CA LEU A 191 -12.48 -11.93 5.02
C LEU A 191 -12.96 -13.38 5.03
N ASP A 192 -13.89 -13.74 4.12
CA ASP A 192 -14.16 -15.14 3.79
C ASP A 192 -13.06 -15.61 2.82
N LEU A 193 -11.94 -16.10 3.38
CA LEU A 193 -10.78 -16.51 2.62
C LEU A 193 -10.89 -17.98 2.17
N THR A 194 -10.69 -18.22 0.87
CA THR A 194 -10.38 -19.54 0.33
C THR A 194 -8.92 -19.62 -0.09
N VAL A 195 -8.20 -20.59 0.45
CA VAL A 195 -6.81 -20.86 0.11
C VAL A 195 -6.75 -21.96 -0.94
N ILE A 196 -6.12 -21.68 -2.07
CA ILE A 196 -5.91 -22.63 -3.16
C ILE A 196 -4.42 -22.96 -3.24
N LYS A 197 -4.08 -24.25 -3.21
CA LYS A 197 -2.72 -24.74 -3.36
C LYS A 197 -2.50 -25.31 -4.75
N GLY A 198 -1.27 -25.23 -5.25
CA GLY A 198 -0.87 -25.80 -6.53
C GLY A 198 -0.95 -24.80 -7.69
N GLU A 199 -1.21 -25.31 -8.89
CA GLU A 199 -1.15 -24.51 -10.11
C GLU A 199 -2.35 -23.56 -10.23
N LEU A 200 -2.07 -22.31 -10.61
CA LEU A 200 -3.02 -21.19 -10.60
C LEU A 200 -4.27 -21.49 -11.46
N LYS A 201 -4.07 -21.99 -12.67
CA LYS A 201 -5.15 -22.23 -13.63
C LYS A 201 -6.02 -23.43 -13.24
N SER A 202 -5.41 -24.56 -12.86
CA SER A 202 -6.17 -25.73 -12.40
C SER A 202 -6.91 -25.43 -11.09
N GLY A 203 -6.24 -24.77 -10.14
CA GLY A 203 -6.83 -24.39 -8.87
C GLY A 203 -8.01 -23.42 -9.03
N LEU A 204 -7.88 -22.40 -9.89
CA LEU A 204 -8.98 -21.50 -10.22
C LEU A 204 -10.15 -22.24 -10.88
N ASN A 205 -9.86 -23.19 -11.76
CA ASN A 205 -10.88 -23.97 -12.45
C ASN A 205 -11.68 -24.84 -11.46
N ASP A 206 -11.03 -25.48 -10.50
CA ASP A 206 -11.71 -26.31 -9.51
C ASP A 206 -12.51 -25.46 -8.51
N PHE A 207 -11.96 -24.32 -8.08
CA PHE A 207 -12.68 -23.34 -7.26
C PHE A 207 -13.98 -22.87 -7.92
N LEU A 208 -13.95 -22.53 -9.22
CA LEU A 208 -15.13 -22.05 -9.95
C LEU A 208 -16.16 -23.15 -10.23
N LYS A 209 -15.75 -24.42 -10.32
CA LYS A 209 -16.70 -25.56 -10.39
C LYS A 209 -17.47 -25.74 -9.09
N GLU A 210 -16.79 -25.59 -7.96
CA GLU A 210 -17.40 -25.70 -6.63
C GLU A 210 -18.22 -24.46 -6.27
N ASN A 211 -17.88 -23.31 -6.86
CA ASN A 211 -18.52 -22.03 -6.61
C ASN A 211 -19.04 -21.38 -7.92
N PRO A 212 -20.04 -22.00 -8.59
CA PRO A 212 -20.51 -21.58 -9.91
C PRO A 212 -21.21 -20.20 -9.90
N GLN A 213 -21.51 -19.64 -8.73
CA GLN A 213 -22.06 -18.29 -8.60
C GLN A 213 -21.06 -17.20 -8.98
N PHE A 214 -19.75 -17.44 -8.81
CA PHE A 214 -18.74 -16.43 -9.10
C PHE A 214 -18.50 -16.29 -10.60
N CYS A 215 -18.63 -15.06 -11.10
CA CYS A 215 -18.42 -14.75 -12.51
C CYS A 215 -17.42 -13.61 -12.74
N ALA A 216 -17.00 -12.91 -11.67
CA ALA A 216 -15.99 -11.86 -11.74
C ALA A 216 -14.99 -11.95 -10.58
N SER A 217 -13.75 -11.58 -10.87
CA SER A 217 -12.69 -11.42 -9.86
C SER A 217 -12.09 -10.03 -9.92
N ILE A 218 -12.00 -9.37 -8.77
CA ILE A 218 -11.29 -8.09 -8.63
C ILE A 218 -9.82 -8.38 -8.33
N ILE A 219 -8.91 -7.84 -9.14
CA ILE A 219 -7.48 -8.16 -9.15
C ILE A 219 -6.63 -6.89 -9.19
N GLY A 220 -5.56 -6.85 -8.40
CA GLY A 220 -4.67 -5.69 -8.24
C GLY A 220 -3.62 -5.53 -9.35
N THR A 221 -3.91 -5.95 -10.58
CA THR A 221 -2.96 -5.83 -11.70
C THR A 221 -2.85 -4.39 -12.19
N ARG A 222 -1.62 -3.94 -12.45
CA ARG A 222 -1.32 -2.65 -13.09
C ARG A 222 -0.85 -2.87 -14.52
N GLN A 223 -0.99 -1.85 -15.36
CA GLN A 223 -0.59 -1.91 -16.76
C GLN A 223 0.93 -2.05 -16.93
N SER A 224 1.71 -1.57 -15.95
CA SER A 224 3.17 -1.72 -15.89
C SER A 224 3.64 -3.13 -15.48
N ASP A 225 2.73 -4.01 -15.04
CA ASP A 225 3.10 -5.39 -14.74
C ASP A 225 3.43 -6.18 -16.02
N THR A 226 4.30 -7.18 -15.89
CA THR A 226 4.77 -7.98 -17.02
C THR A 226 3.61 -8.65 -17.77
N GLY A 227 3.47 -8.34 -19.06
CA GLY A 227 2.41 -8.90 -19.92
C GLY A 227 1.06 -8.16 -19.86
N SER A 228 0.97 -7.05 -19.12
CA SER A 228 -0.30 -6.37 -18.82
C SER A 228 -0.62 -5.15 -19.69
N THR A 229 0.23 -4.81 -20.66
CA THR A 229 0.20 -3.52 -21.38
C THR A 229 -1.09 -3.24 -22.16
N LYS A 230 -1.83 -4.28 -22.56
CA LYS A 230 -3.08 -4.18 -23.35
C LYS A 230 -4.33 -4.55 -22.56
N LEU A 231 -4.21 -4.74 -21.24
CA LEU A 231 -5.35 -5.10 -20.42
C LEU A 231 -6.40 -3.97 -20.38
N GLN A 232 -7.64 -4.34 -20.09
CA GLN A 232 -8.78 -3.41 -19.96
C GLN A 232 -9.39 -3.55 -18.57
N PHE A 233 -10.07 -2.52 -18.04
CA PHE A 233 -10.69 -2.58 -16.71
C PHE A 233 -11.55 -3.82 -16.47
N PHE A 234 -12.30 -4.24 -17.50
CA PHE A 234 -13.12 -5.44 -17.50
C PHE A 234 -12.69 -6.33 -18.65
N GLN A 235 -12.14 -7.49 -18.35
CA GLN A 235 -11.62 -8.37 -19.39
C GLN A 235 -11.86 -9.83 -19.04
N LYS A 236 -12.42 -10.60 -19.98
CA LYS A 236 -12.51 -12.05 -19.82
C LYS A 236 -11.10 -12.66 -19.68
N THR A 237 -11.01 -13.76 -18.96
CA THR A 237 -9.84 -14.62 -18.97
C THR A 237 -9.51 -15.08 -20.39
N ASP A 238 -8.23 -15.37 -20.64
CA ASP A 238 -7.73 -15.73 -21.96
C ASP A 238 -8.22 -17.14 -22.37
N PRO A 239 -8.26 -17.48 -23.68
CA PRO A 239 -8.68 -18.80 -24.12
C PRO A 239 -7.97 -19.95 -23.40
N GLY A 240 -8.76 -20.93 -22.96
CA GLY A 240 -8.28 -22.08 -22.21
C GLY A 240 -8.22 -21.88 -20.70
N TRP A 241 -8.35 -20.66 -20.16
CA TRP A 241 -8.64 -20.42 -18.74
C TRP A 241 -10.14 -20.63 -18.44
N PRO A 242 -10.51 -20.91 -17.17
CA PRO A 242 -11.92 -20.92 -16.77
C PRO A 242 -12.55 -19.55 -17.05
N VAL A 243 -13.82 -19.54 -17.50
CA VAL A 243 -14.49 -18.32 -17.95
C VAL A 243 -14.82 -17.43 -16.75
N LEU A 244 -14.16 -16.28 -16.69
CA LEU A 244 -14.28 -15.32 -15.60
C LEU A 244 -14.01 -13.92 -16.14
N VAL A 245 -14.67 -12.89 -15.59
CA VAL A 245 -14.31 -11.49 -15.87
C VAL A 245 -13.28 -11.03 -14.84
N ARG A 246 -12.09 -10.66 -15.30
CA ARG A 246 -11.09 -9.93 -14.52
C ARG A 246 -11.50 -8.46 -14.45
N VAL A 247 -11.61 -7.93 -13.25
CA VAL A 247 -11.86 -6.53 -12.93
C VAL A 247 -10.57 -5.96 -12.36
N GLN A 248 -10.02 -4.89 -12.96
CA GLN A 248 -8.66 -4.41 -12.67
C GLN A 248 -8.65 -2.94 -12.27
N PRO A 249 -9.16 -2.56 -11.07
CA PRO A 249 -9.32 -1.15 -10.70
C PRO A 249 -8.01 -0.36 -10.58
N LEU A 250 -6.88 -1.06 -10.40
CA LEU A 250 -5.56 -0.43 -10.30
C LEU A 250 -4.82 -0.33 -11.63
N LEU A 251 -5.49 -0.59 -12.76
CA LEU A 251 -4.81 -0.76 -14.05
C LEU A 251 -3.89 0.43 -14.42
N HIS A 252 -4.30 1.67 -14.17
CA HIS A 252 -3.49 2.86 -14.50
C HIS A 252 -2.60 3.36 -13.35
N TRP A 253 -2.57 2.65 -12.22
CA TRP A 253 -1.72 3.02 -11.09
C TRP A 253 -0.26 2.70 -11.38
N ASN A 254 0.63 3.59 -10.99
CA ASN A 254 2.07 3.33 -10.97
C ASN A 254 2.60 3.04 -9.56
N TYR A 255 3.88 2.70 -9.46
CA TYR A 255 4.55 2.39 -8.19
C TYR A 255 4.43 3.53 -7.16
N ASP A 256 4.61 4.78 -7.59
CA ASP A 256 4.50 5.95 -6.72
C ASP A 256 3.09 6.10 -6.17
N ASN A 257 2.05 5.88 -6.98
CA ASN A 257 0.66 5.97 -6.52
C ASN A 257 0.34 4.93 -5.44
N ILE A 258 0.86 3.71 -5.58
CA ILE A 258 0.70 2.65 -4.59
C ILE A 258 1.29 3.07 -3.24
N TRP A 259 2.53 3.56 -3.23
CA TRP A 259 3.16 4.01 -1.99
C TRP A 259 2.54 5.28 -1.44
N SER A 260 2.25 6.27 -2.27
CA SER A 260 1.53 7.48 -1.87
C SER A 260 0.22 7.13 -1.18
N PHE A 261 -0.56 6.18 -1.69
CA PHE A 261 -1.79 5.71 -1.05
C PHE A 261 -1.53 5.05 0.30
N LEU A 262 -0.67 4.03 0.33
CA LEU A 262 -0.38 3.28 1.56
C LEU A 262 0.11 4.22 2.67
N ARG A 263 0.98 5.17 2.33
CA ARG A 263 1.60 6.10 3.27
C ARG A 263 0.65 7.24 3.68
N GLN A 264 -0.16 7.77 2.75
CA GLN A 264 -1.16 8.81 3.04
C GLN A 264 -2.19 8.37 4.07
N PHE A 265 -2.63 7.11 3.98
CA PHE A 265 -3.67 6.57 4.84
C PHE A 265 -3.13 5.69 5.98
N SER A 266 -1.80 5.65 6.16
CA SER A 266 -1.13 4.83 7.18
C SER A 266 -1.57 3.35 7.15
N ILE A 267 -1.74 2.83 5.93
CA ILE A 267 -2.20 1.47 5.70
C ILE A 267 -1.05 0.50 5.99
N PRO A 268 -1.27 -0.53 6.84
CA PRO A 268 -0.22 -1.48 7.12
C PRO A 268 0.15 -2.33 5.89
N TYR A 269 1.42 -2.69 5.74
CA TYR A 269 1.93 -3.51 4.64
C TYR A 269 2.98 -4.53 5.11
N CYS A 270 3.25 -5.55 4.28
CA CYS A 270 4.22 -6.61 4.58
C CYS A 270 5.61 -6.04 4.91
N SER A 271 6.24 -6.53 5.98
CA SER A 271 7.48 -5.95 6.51
C SER A 271 8.70 -6.10 5.61
N LEU A 272 8.67 -6.99 4.63
CA LEU A 272 9.72 -7.13 3.62
C LEU A 272 9.94 -5.84 2.82
N TYR A 273 8.90 -5.04 2.63
CA TYR A 273 9.04 -3.77 1.91
C TYR A 273 9.95 -2.78 2.65
N ASP A 274 10.01 -2.83 3.98
CA ASP A 274 10.95 -1.98 4.73
C ASP A 274 12.38 -2.54 4.72
N LYS A 275 12.55 -3.81 4.36
CA LYS A 275 13.85 -4.47 4.12
C LYS A 275 14.35 -4.30 2.68
N GLY A 276 13.76 -3.37 1.92
CA GLY A 276 14.15 -3.04 0.55
C GLY A 276 13.62 -3.96 -0.55
N TYR A 277 12.69 -4.86 -0.27
CA TYR A 277 11.98 -5.58 -1.32
C TYR A 277 10.99 -4.64 -2.01
N THR A 278 10.92 -4.63 -3.34
CA THR A 278 10.02 -3.73 -4.11
C THR A 278 8.95 -4.50 -4.87
N SER A 279 9.23 -5.76 -5.20
CA SER A 279 8.30 -6.75 -5.75
C SER A 279 8.42 -8.08 -5.00
N LEU A 280 7.27 -8.67 -4.67
CA LEU A 280 7.14 -9.91 -3.90
C LEU A 280 6.53 -11.05 -4.73
N GLY A 281 6.89 -12.27 -4.38
CA GLY A 281 6.59 -13.51 -5.10
C GLY A 281 7.55 -14.57 -4.60
N ASN A 282 7.91 -15.56 -5.42
CA ASN A 282 8.67 -16.71 -4.92
C ASN A 282 9.95 -16.30 -4.16
N LYS A 283 10.08 -16.82 -2.94
CA LYS A 283 11.18 -16.52 -2.02
C LYS A 283 12.53 -16.85 -2.63
N SER A 284 12.64 -17.99 -3.30
CA SER A 284 13.86 -18.38 -4.03
C SER A 284 14.27 -17.42 -5.16
N LYS A 285 13.36 -16.56 -5.65
CA LYS A 285 13.55 -15.67 -6.80
C LYS A 285 13.47 -14.19 -6.47
N SER A 286 13.37 -13.85 -5.19
CA SER A 286 13.17 -12.47 -4.73
C SER A 286 14.28 -12.07 -3.78
N HIS A 287 14.86 -10.90 -4.00
CA HIS A 287 15.89 -10.32 -3.14
C HIS A 287 15.57 -8.84 -2.88
N PRO A 288 16.28 -8.15 -1.97
CA PRO A 288 16.17 -6.70 -1.84
C PRO A 288 16.62 -5.98 -3.11
N ASN A 289 15.96 -4.89 -3.48
CA ASN A 289 16.25 -4.16 -4.70
C ASN A 289 17.63 -3.49 -4.65
N PRO A 290 18.51 -3.71 -5.64
CA PRO A 290 19.85 -3.13 -5.65
C PRO A 290 19.86 -1.59 -5.65
N ASN A 291 18.82 -0.93 -6.16
CA ASN A 291 18.71 0.54 -6.18
C ASN A 291 18.36 1.15 -4.82
N LEU A 292 18.03 0.31 -3.83
CA LEU A 292 17.81 0.74 -2.43
C LEU A 292 19.03 0.48 -1.56
N LYS A 293 20.09 -0.12 -2.12
CA LYS A 293 21.30 -0.50 -1.38
C LYS A 293 22.12 0.73 -0.97
N TYR A 294 22.59 0.74 0.27
CA TYR A 294 23.56 1.71 0.77
C TYR A 294 24.55 1.06 1.75
N ILE A 295 25.62 1.79 2.08
CA ILE A 295 26.59 1.39 3.11
C ILE A 295 26.33 2.27 4.33
N ASP A 296 26.07 1.65 5.47
CA ASP A 296 25.94 2.37 6.73
C ASP A 296 27.27 3.03 7.10
N GLU A 297 27.31 4.36 7.24
CA GLU A 297 28.55 5.09 7.49
C GLU A 297 29.16 4.77 8.86
N ASN A 298 28.35 4.32 9.83
CA ASN A 298 28.81 4.01 11.19
C ASN A 298 29.31 2.57 11.31
N THR A 299 28.65 1.61 10.66
CA THR A 299 29.00 0.17 10.77
C THR A 299 29.78 -0.37 9.58
N GLY A 300 29.73 0.30 8.42
CA GLY A 300 30.29 -0.19 7.16
C GLY A 300 29.49 -1.34 6.52
N GLU A 301 28.34 -1.70 7.08
CA GLU A 301 27.52 -2.80 6.60
C GLU A 301 26.66 -2.40 5.39
N VAL A 302 26.40 -3.36 4.51
CA VAL A 302 25.44 -3.19 3.43
C VAL A 302 24.02 -3.25 3.99
N LYS A 303 23.24 -2.21 3.75
CA LYS A 303 21.83 -2.10 4.13
C LYS A 303 20.97 -1.70 2.94
N TYR A 304 19.65 -1.74 3.14
CA TYR A 304 18.67 -1.37 2.13
C TYR A 304 17.66 -0.40 2.69
N LEU A 305 17.39 0.66 1.94
CA LEU A 305 16.32 1.60 2.24
C LEU A 305 14.94 0.93 2.04
N PRO A 306 13.90 1.39 2.77
CA PRO A 306 12.53 0.95 2.53
C PRO A 306 12.06 1.18 1.08
N ALA A 307 11.15 0.33 0.61
CA ALA A 307 10.64 0.31 -0.76
C ALA A 307 10.04 1.64 -1.23
N PHE A 308 9.34 2.36 -0.35
CA PHE A 308 8.75 3.66 -0.67
C PHE A 308 9.80 4.76 -0.95
N LEU A 309 11.10 4.49 -0.74
CA LEU A 309 12.21 5.39 -1.10
C LEU A 309 12.84 5.07 -2.45
N LEU A 310 12.34 4.07 -3.19
CA LEU A 310 12.83 3.77 -4.54
C LEU A 310 12.62 4.99 -5.44
N GLN A 311 13.68 5.44 -6.11
CA GLN A 311 13.64 6.68 -6.88
C GLN A 311 13.12 6.49 -8.31
N ASP A 312 13.47 5.36 -8.93
CA ASP A 312 12.97 5.01 -10.26
C ASP A 312 11.95 3.88 -10.16
N SER A 313 10.69 4.25 -10.35
CA SER A 313 9.55 3.33 -10.38
C SER A 313 9.68 2.23 -11.44
N ASN A 314 10.43 2.45 -12.53
CA ASN A 314 10.66 1.42 -13.55
C ASN A 314 11.57 0.30 -13.05
N SER A 315 12.37 0.57 -12.02
CA SER A 315 13.27 -0.39 -11.38
C SER A 315 12.56 -1.28 -10.36
N GLU A 316 11.22 -1.21 -10.24
CA GLU A 316 10.44 -1.97 -9.24
C GLU A 316 10.76 -3.46 -9.22
N ARG A 317 11.01 -4.08 -10.38
CA ARG A 317 11.20 -5.53 -10.52
C ARG A 317 12.65 -5.95 -10.72
N GLU A 318 13.62 -5.04 -10.58
CA GLU A 318 15.05 -5.37 -10.64
C GLU A 318 15.52 -6.25 -9.47
N ASN A 319 14.61 -6.52 -8.52
CA ASN A 319 14.79 -7.39 -7.37
C ASN A 319 14.29 -8.84 -7.62
N ARG A 320 14.02 -9.20 -8.89
CA ARG A 320 13.46 -10.49 -9.33
C ARG A 320 14.46 -11.21 -10.24
N LEU A 321 14.67 -12.50 -10.00
CA LEU A 321 15.51 -13.39 -10.81
C LEU A 321 14.80 -13.94 -12.06
#